data_AF-A0A7J4I625-F1
#
_entry.id   AF-A0A7J4I625-F1
#
_cell.length_a   1.000
_cell.length_b   1.000
_cell.length_c   1.000
_cell.angle_alpha   90.00
_cell.angle_beta   90.00
_cell.angle_gamma   90.00
#
_symmetry.space_group_name_H-M   'P 1'
#
loop_
_entity.id
_entity.type
_entity.pdbx_description
1 polymer ?
#
loop_
_entity_poly.entity_id
_entity_poly.type
_entity_poly.pdbx_seq_one_letter_code
_entity_poly.pdbx_strand_id
1 'polypeptide(L)'
;MATIERTITLNIRKELMKTPLYRRAKKAISALKTQLARHMNVAEEKVKLGTHLNLKIWEHGIKRPLHKITILAKKDDKGTVTAELPSIPQKKQNARMTKEKEKQAKKEKKNADKTLPEPAGQDKTGNAQPSAKE
;
A
#
# COMPACT_ATOMS: atom_id res chain seq x y z
N MET A 1 -7.61 23.03 11.43
CA MET A 1 -8.90 22.34 11.61
C MET A 1 -9.79 22.61 10.40
N ALA A 2 -9.74 21.73 9.40
CA ALA A 2 -10.75 21.64 8.34
C ALA A 2 -10.69 20.27 7.65
N THR A 3 -11.08 19.20 8.34
CA THR A 3 -11.22 17.86 7.74
C THR A 3 -12.44 17.85 6.81
N ILE A 4 -12.21 18.03 5.51
CA ILE A 4 -13.29 18.01 4.51
C ILE A 4 -13.36 16.61 3.90
N GLU A 5 -14.49 15.95 4.10
CA GLU A 5 -14.82 14.68 3.43
C GLU A 5 -15.90 14.92 2.37
N ARG A 6 -15.71 14.42 1.15
CA ARG A 6 -16.70 14.47 0.08
C ARG A 6 -16.68 13.18 -0.73
N THR A 7 -17.86 12.62 -0.96
CA THR A 7 -18.06 11.55 -1.96
C THR A 7 -18.38 12.21 -3.30
N ILE A 8 -17.54 12.02 -4.30
CA ILE A 8 -17.72 12.61 -5.64
C ILE A 8 -17.56 11.56 -6.74
N THR A 9 -18.36 11.69 -7.80
CA THR A 9 -18.27 10.84 -8.99
C THR A 9 -17.48 11.56 -10.07
N LEU A 10 -16.28 11.08 -10.36
CA LEU A 10 -15.40 11.65 -11.38
C LEU A 10 -15.57 10.93 -12.72
N ASN A 11 -15.48 11.70 -13.81
CA ASN A 11 -15.58 11.21 -15.18
C ASN A 11 -14.31 11.58 -15.95
N ILE A 12 -13.50 10.56 -16.27
CA ILE A 12 -12.20 10.72 -16.94
C ILE A 12 -12.27 10.50 -18.46
N ARG A 13 -13.45 10.20 -19.03
CA ARG A 13 -13.63 9.87 -20.46
C ARG A 13 -12.98 10.90 -21.39
N LYS A 14 -13.15 12.20 -21.11
CA LYS A 14 -12.63 13.30 -21.96
C LYS A 14 -11.10 13.26 -22.11
N GLU A 15 -10.37 12.90 -21.05
CA GLU A 15 -8.91 12.80 -21.07
C GLU A 15 -8.42 11.48 -21.70
N LEU A 16 -9.20 10.41 -21.56
CA LEU A 16 -8.89 9.11 -22.18
C LEU A 16 -9.04 9.11 -23.70
N MET A 17 -10.01 9.87 -24.25
CA MET A 17 -10.23 9.93 -25.70
C MET A 17 -9.08 10.64 -26.43
N LYS A 18 -8.39 11.58 -25.78
CA LYS A 18 -7.18 12.26 -26.30
C LYS A 18 -5.94 11.35 -26.38
N THR A 19 -6.01 10.14 -25.82
CA THR A 19 -4.83 9.30 -25.55
C THR A 19 -4.93 7.96 -26.30
N PRO A 20 -3.85 7.49 -26.96
CA PRO A 20 -3.87 6.21 -27.64
C PRO A 20 -4.12 5.06 -26.66
N LEU A 21 -4.78 4.00 -27.16
CA LEU A 21 -5.27 2.86 -26.38
C LEU A 21 -4.25 2.32 -25.36
N TYR A 22 -3.00 2.16 -25.77
CA TYR A 22 -1.92 1.56 -24.97
C TYR A 22 -1.37 2.47 -23.85
N ARG A 23 -1.83 3.72 -23.70
CA ARG A 23 -1.44 4.62 -22.59
C ARG A 23 -2.62 5.00 -21.69
N ARG A 24 -3.83 4.48 -21.94
CA ARG A 24 -5.07 4.95 -21.30
C ARG A 24 -5.08 4.78 -19.79
N ALA A 25 -4.71 3.62 -19.22
CA ALA A 25 -4.69 3.47 -17.76
C ALA A 25 -3.67 4.39 -17.06
N LYS A 26 -2.49 4.65 -17.66
CA LYS A 26 -1.53 5.64 -17.14
C LYS A 26 -2.14 7.05 -17.15
N LYS A 27 -2.81 7.44 -18.25
CA LYS A 27 -3.51 8.74 -18.35
C LYS A 27 -4.70 8.84 -17.39
N ALA A 28 -5.41 7.74 -17.12
CA ALA A 28 -6.52 7.69 -16.16
C ALA A 28 -6.09 8.18 -14.78
N ILE A 29 -4.95 7.68 -14.29
CA ILE A 29 -4.37 8.07 -13.00
C ILE A 29 -4.04 9.56 -12.97
N SER A 30 -3.36 10.08 -13.99
CA SER A 30 -3.04 11.52 -14.08
C SER A 30 -4.30 12.38 -14.14
N ALA A 31 -5.26 12.05 -15.01
CA ALA A 31 -6.52 12.77 -15.15
C ALA A 31 -7.33 12.80 -13.83
N LEU A 32 -7.28 11.70 -13.07
CA LEU A 32 -7.93 11.60 -11.77
C LEU A 32 -7.29 12.53 -10.74
N LYS A 33 -5.95 12.64 -10.72
CA LYS A 33 -5.23 13.61 -9.88
C LYS A 33 -5.60 15.04 -10.23
N THR A 34 -5.58 15.42 -11.51
CA THR A 34 -5.99 16.75 -11.99
C THR A 34 -7.43 17.10 -11.61
N GLN A 35 -8.36 16.14 -11.72
CA GLN A 35 -9.75 16.36 -11.29
C GLN A 35 -9.86 16.53 -9.77
N LEU A 36 -9.22 15.68 -8.97
CA LEU A 36 -9.23 15.80 -7.50
C LEU A 36 -8.60 17.12 -7.03
N ALA A 37 -7.47 17.51 -7.63
CA ALA A 37 -6.80 18.78 -7.40
C ALA A 37 -7.74 19.98 -7.62
N ARG A 38 -8.49 19.97 -8.75
CA ARG A 38 -9.49 20.99 -9.08
C ARG A 38 -10.70 20.98 -8.13
N HIS A 39 -11.18 19.81 -7.70
CA HIS A 39 -12.38 19.72 -6.85
C HIS A 39 -12.13 20.04 -5.37
N MET A 40 -10.90 19.84 -4.88
CA MET A 40 -10.51 20.11 -3.49
C MET A 40 -9.68 21.38 -3.31
N ASN A 41 -9.34 22.08 -4.41
CA ASN A 41 -8.43 23.23 -4.47
C ASN A 41 -7.09 22.91 -3.78
N VAL A 42 -6.34 21.97 -4.36
CA VAL A 42 -5.05 21.46 -3.87
C VAL A 42 -4.12 21.17 -5.06
N ALA A 43 -2.81 21.34 -4.90
CA ALA A 43 -1.82 20.99 -5.93
C ALA A 43 -1.77 19.47 -6.21
N GLU A 44 -1.57 19.07 -7.47
CA GLU A 44 -1.62 17.65 -7.91
C GLU A 44 -0.64 16.73 -7.17
N GLU A 45 0.51 17.26 -6.76
CA GLU A 45 1.55 16.55 -6.02
C GLU A 45 1.08 16.08 -4.63
N LYS A 46 0.16 16.83 -4.00
CA LYS A 46 -0.39 16.51 -2.67
C LYS A 46 -1.58 15.55 -2.74
N VAL A 47 -1.94 15.03 -3.92
CA VAL A 47 -3.02 14.06 -4.12
C VAL A 47 -2.49 12.63 -4.08
N LYS A 48 -2.85 11.89 -3.01
CA LYS A 48 -2.51 10.49 -2.79
C LYS A 48 -3.71 9.59 -3.11
N LEU A 49 -3.52 8.68 -4.07
CA LEU A 49 -4.52 7.68 -4.45
C LEU A 49 -4.30 6.39 -3.67
N GLY A 50 -5.33 5.84 -3.04
CA GLY A 50 -5.24 4.56 -2.33
C GLY A 50 -5.00 3.38 -3.28
N THR A 51 -4.29 2.34 -2.80
CA THR A 51 -3.92 1.16 -3.59
C THR A 51 -5.12 0.47 -4.25
N HIS A 52 -6.23 0.33 -3.52
CA HIS A 52 -7.45 -0.30 -4.03
C HIS A 52 -8.11 0.51 -5.15
N LEU A 53 -8.09 1.85 -5.06
CA LEU A 53 -8.58 2.74 -6.10
C LEU A 53 -7.72 2.60 -7.38
N ASN A 54 -6.39 2.54 -7.23
CA ASN A 54 -5.49 2.27 -8.35
C ASN A 54 -5.79 0.90 -8.98
N LEU A 55 -5.87 -0.17 -8.19
CA LEU A 55 -6.19 -1.52 -8.70
C LEU A 55 -7.52 -1.54 -9.48
N LYS A 56 -8.55 -0.81 -9.02
CA LYS A 56 -9.84 -0.72 -9.72
C LYS A 56 -9.74 -0.01 -11.09
N ILE A 57 -8.80 0.92 -11.26
CA ILE A 57 -8.51 1.55 -12.57
C ILE A 57 -7.84 0.55 -13.54
N TRP A 58 -7.01 -0.36 -13.02
CA TRP A 58 -6.28 -1.38 -13.80
C TRP A 58 -7.04 -2.69 -14.02
N GLU A 59 -8.21 -2.88 -13.41
CA GLU A 59 -9.00 -4.13 -13.43
C GLU A 59 -9.32 -4.64 -14.86
N HIS A 60 -9.57 -3.74 -15.81
CA HIS A 60 -9.81 -4.06 -17.23
C HIS A 60 -8.56 -3.89 -18.12
N GLY A 61 -7.38 -3.80 -17.50
CA GLY A 61 -6.09 -3.62 -18.17
C GLY A 61 -5.90 -2.24 -18.83
N ILE A 62 -4.77 -2.10 -19.53
CA ILE A 62 -4.29 -0.80 -20.01
C ILE A 62 -5.19 -0.13 -21.07
N LYS A 63 -5.90 -0.93 -21.88
CA LYS A 63 -6.67 -0.49 -23.06
C LYS A 63 -8.05 0.09 -22.71
N ARG A 64 -8.69 -0.36 -21.63
CA ARG A 64 -10.09 -0.07 -21.27
C ARG A 64 -10.27 0.30 -19.78
N PRO A 65 -9.51 1.26 -19.22
CA PRO A 65 -9.72 1.69 -17.83
C PRO A 65 -11.13 2.26 -17.61
N LEU A 66 -11.63 2.14 -16.38
CA LEU A 66 -12.99 2.54 -16.02
C LEU A 66 -13.24 4.05 -16.20
N HIS A 67 -14.30 4.44 -16.93
CA HIS A 67 -14.55 5.83 -17.31
C HIS A 67 -15.18 6.73 -16.23
N LYS A 68 -15.98 6.15 -15.32
CA LYS A 68 -16.67 6.83 -14.22
C LYS A 68 -16.27 6.16 -12.90
N ILE A 69 -15.83 6.93 -11.92
CA ILE A 69 -15.37 6.39 -10.64
C ILE A 69 -15.92 7.26 -9.50
N THR A 70 -16.69 6.65 -8.60
CA THR A 70 -17.13 7.27 -7.34
C THR A 70 -16.03 7.08 -6.30
N ILE A 71 -15.62 8.18 -5.66
CA ILE A 71 -14.46 8.25 -4.77
C ILE A 71 -14.85 9.00 -3.50
N LEU A 72 -14.41 8.49 -2.35
CA LEU A 72 -14.38 9.24 -1.10
C LEU A 72 -13.05 9.98 -1.03
N ALA A 73 -13.10 11.31 -1.05
CA ALA A 73 -11.92 12.17 -0.94
C ALA A 73 -11.93 12.88 0.41
N LYS A 74 -10.83 12.73 1.17
CA LYS A 74 -10.61 13.36 2.48
C LYS A 74 -9.46 14.36 2.37
N LYS A 75 -9.63 15.56 2.92
CA LYS A 75 -8.61 16.62 2.97
C LYS A 75 -8.09 16.76 4.40
N ASP A 76 -6.79 16.56 4.58
CA ASP A 76 -6.10 16.73 5.86
C ASP A 76 -5.74 18.21 6.10
N ASP A 77 -5.53 18.60 7.36
CA ASP A 77 -5.08 19.96 7.73
C ASP A 77 -3.76 20.39 7.07
N LYS A 78 -2.91 19.42 6.70
CA LYS A 78 -1.65 19.65 5.96
C LYS A 78 -1.88 19.91 4.46
N GLY A 79 -3.13 20.04 4.01
CA GLY A 79 -3.51 20.23 2.61
C GLY A 79 -3.19 19.03 1.72
N THR A 80 -3.07 17.82 2.29
CA THR A 80 -2.96 16.56 1.55
C THR A 80 -4.36 16.03 1.28
N VAL A 81 -4.59 15.43 0.11
CA VAL A 81 -5.86 14.79 -0.24
C VAL A 81 -5.63 13.30 -0.39
N THR A 82 -6.35 12.50 0.40
CA THR A 82 -6.40 11.04 0.27
C THR A 82 -7.69 10.62 -0.42
N ALA A 83 -7.57 9.73 -1.41
CA ALA A 83 -8.69 9.27 -2.23
C ALA A 83 -8.85 7.75 -2.13
N GLU A 84 -9.99 7.29 -1.61
CA GLU A 84 -10.34 5.88 -1.45
C GLU A 84 -11.64 5.51 -2.18
N LEU A 85 -11.86 4.21 -2.39
CA LEU A 85 -13.07 3.69 -3.01
C LEU A 85 -14.16 3.52 -1.93
N PRO A 86 -15.38 4.08 -2.10
CA PRO A 86 -16.39 4.13 -1.03
C PRO A 86 -16.96 2.76 -0.64
N SER A 87 -16.80 1.74 -1.48
CA SER A 87 -17.40 0.40 -1.29
C SER A 87 -16.52 -0.59 -0.51
N ILE A 88 -15.39 -0.17 0.08
CA ILE A 88 -14.51 -1.10 0.81
C ILE A 88 -14.93 -1.13 2.28
N PRO A 89 -15.54 -2.24 2.78
CA PRO A 89 -15.56 -2.46 4.22
C PRO A 89 -14.11 -2.61 4.69
N GLN A 90 -13.63 -1.71 5.56
CA GLN A 90 -12.21 -1.62 5.98
C GLN A 90 -11.68 -2.85 6.76
N LYS A 91 -12.50 -3.89 6.89
CA LYS A 91 -12.27 -5.15 7.62
C LYS A 91 -11.00 -5.92 7.21
N LYS A 92 -10.44 -5.69 6.00
CA LYS A 92 -9.19 -6.33 5.54
C LYS A 92 -7.90 -5.70 6.08
N GLN A 93 -7.89 -4.43 6.50
CA GLN A 93 -6.69 -3.82 7.12
C GLN A 93 -6.53 -4.33 8.56
N ASN A 94 -7.61 -4.28 9.35
CA ASN A 94 -7.62 -4.77 10.73
C ASN A 94 -7.23 -6.26 10.81
N ALA A 95 -7.71 -7.09 9.88
CA ALA A 95 -7.38 -8.52 9.79
C ALA A 95 -5.93 -8.83 9.37
N ARG A 96 -5.18 -7.85 8.83
CA ARG A 96 -3.73 -7.98 8.60
C ARG A 96 -2.95 -7.53 9.83
N MET A 97 -3.33 -6.41 10.43
CA MET A 97 -2.69 -5.90 11.66
C MET A 97 -2.81 -6.89 12.83
N THR A 98 -3.93 -7.61 12.97
CA THR A 98 -4.03 -8.70 13.98
C THR A 98 -3.11 -9.87 13.67
N LYS A 99 -3.04 -10.32 12.41
CA LYS A 99 -2.16 -11.42 11.98
C LYS A 99 -0.67 -11.08 12.06
N GLU A 100 -0.29 -9.81 11.88
CA GLU A 100 1.09 -9.36 12.03
C GLU A 100 1.48 -9.24 13.51
N LYS A 101 0.61 -8.68 14.38
CA LYS A 101 0.81 -8.70 15.83
C LYS A 101 0.90 -10.12 16.39
N GLU A 102 0.05 -11.05 15.94
CA GLU A 102 0.10 -12.45 16.39
C GLU A 102 1.41 -13.16 15.93
N LYS A 103 1.90 -12.85 14.72
CA LYS A 103 3.20 -13.35 14.23
C LYS A 103 4.39 -12.76 14.97
N GLN A 104 4.32 -11.50 15.40
CA GLN A 104 5.35 -10.86 16.23
C GLN A 104 5.37 -11.48 17.64
N ALA A 105 4.22 -11.60 18.30
CA ALA A 105 4.10 -12.27 19.60
C ALA A 105 4.57 -13.74 19.58
N LYS A 106 4.34 -14.48 18.48
CA LYS A 106 4.89 -15.84 18.29
C LYS A 106 6.40 -15.87 18.00
N LYS A 107 7.00 -14.80 17.48
CA LYS A 107 8.45 -14.67 17.30
C LYS A 107 9.17 -14.27 18.59
N GLU A 108 8.57 -13.43 19.42
CA GLU A 108 9.12 -13.05 20.73
C GLU A 108 9.13 -14.25 21.68
N LYS A 109 8.02 -14.99 21.77
CA LYS A 109 7.96 -16.25 22.55
C LYS A 109 8.94 -17.33 22.09
N LYS A 110 9.34 -17.34 20.82
CA LYS A 110 10.38 -18.26 20.30
C LYS A 110 11.82 -17.80 20.52
N ASN A 111 12.06 -16.55 20.91
CA ASN A 111 13.40 -16.06 21.26
C ASN A 111 13.65 -16.10 22.78
N ALA A 112 12.61 -15.88 23.60
CA ALA A 112 12.72 -15.94 25.07
C ALA A 112 13.12 -17.33 25.60
N ASP A 113 12.86 -18.39 24.85
CA ASP A 113 13.16 -19.79 25.19
C ASP A 113 14.65 -20.18 24.95
N LYS A 114 15.48 -19.28 24.39
CA LYS A 114 16.79 -19.65 23.81
C LYS A 114 18.04 -19.02 24.45
N THR A 115 17.90 -18.54 25.69
CA THR A 115 18.99 -18.04 26.57
C THR A 115 18.53 -18.14 28.03
N LEU A 116 19.30 -18.48 29.06
CA LEU A 116 20.71 -18.92 29.31
C LEU A 116 20.74 -19.38 30.80
N PRO A 117 21.77 -20.07 31.35
CA PRO A 117 22.97 -20.71 30.77
C PRO A 117 23.15 -22.20 31.23
N GLU A 118 24.37 -22.75 31.05
CA GLU A 118 24.80 -24.15 31.33
C GLU A 118 24.96 -24.50 32.83
N PRO A 119 25.21 -25.80 33.16
CA PRO A 119 26.58 -26.14 33.60
C PRO A 119 27.19 -27.46 33.07
N ALA A 120 28.47 -27.34 32.67
CA ALA A 120 29.61 -28.27 32.68
C ALA A 120 29.44 -29.81 32.87
N GLY A 121 30.10 -30.59 31.98
CA GLY A 121 30.45 -32.00 32.21
C GLY A 121 31.15 -32.69 31.02
N GLN A 122 32.40 -33.14 31.25
CA GLN A 122 33.35 -33.90 30.40
C GLN A 122 32.72 -35.05 29.54
N ASP A 123 33.30 -35.57 28.44
CA ASP A 123 34.71 -35.95 28.19
C ASP A 123 34.94 -36.41 26.71
N LYS A 124 36.15 -36.21 26.12
CA LYS A 124 36.86 -36.97 25.01
C LYS A 124 36.12 -37.32 23.68
N THR A 125 36.69 -37.45 22.48
CA THR A 125 38.03 -37.45 21.80
C THR A 125 37.86 -36.66 20.47
N GLY A 126 38.83 -36.03 19.80
CA GLY A 126 40.16 -36.49 19.37
C GLY A 126 40.18 -36.90 17.89
N ASN A 127 40.48 -35.97 16.95
CA ASN A 127 41.39 -36.17 15.81
C ASN A 127 41.71 -34.83 15.11
N ALA A 128 42.88 -34.73 14.47
CA ALA A 128 43.42 -33.53 13.85
C ALA A 128 43.03 -33.37 12.37
N GLN A 129 42.98 -32.13 11.90
CA GLN A 129 43.36 -31.75 10.53
C GLN A 129 44.22 -30.48 10.58
N PRO A 130 45.42 -30.47 9.96
CA PRO A 130 46.36 -29.37 10.07
C PRO A 130 46.00 -28.19 9.17
N SER A 131 46.48 -27.00 9.54
CA SER A 131 46.32 -25.78 8.78
C SER A 131 47.55 -25.44 7.93
N ALA A 132 47.25 -24.85 6.75
CA ALA A 132 48.06 -23.94 5.97
C ALA A 132 49.26 -24.46 5.13
N LYS A 133 49.29 -23.95 3.88
CA LYS A 133 50.37 -23.98 2.87
C LYS A 133 50.58 -25.38 2.26
N GLU A 134 50.81 -25.51 0.96
CA GLU A 134 51.43 -24.58 -0.02
C GLU A 134 50.55 -24.38 -1.28
#